data_AF-A0A969LGM8-F1
#
_entry.id   AF-A0A969LGM8-F1
#
_cell.length_a   1.000
_cell.length_b   1.000
_cell.length_c   1.000
_cell.angle_alpha   90.00
_cell.angle_beta   90.00
_cell.angle_gamma   90.00
#
_symmetry.space_group_name_H-M   'P 1'
#
loop_
_entity.id
_entity.type
_entity.pdbx_description
1 polymer ?
#
loop_
_entity_poly.entity_id
_entity_poly.type
_entity_poly.pdbx_seq_one_letter_code
_entity_poly.pdbx_strand_id
1 'polypeptide(L)'
;RVRKPFHPRRLYQAITEDDLLEGVIRSKGICWLATRHELAGMWSQAGQLISLEPAGTWWADAPDDEIPDEMRESIATMMDGDYGDRRQELVFIGVELDETALRAKLDACLLTDVEMAQAVSVWARYDDPFPSWDELVEDDTNAN
;
A
#
# COMPACT_ATOMS: atom_id res chain seq x y z
N ARG A 1 11.15 0.44 3.19
CA ARG A 1 9.98 1.05 3.85
C ARG A 1 10.04 2.55 3.62
N VAL A 2 8.91 3.20 3.32
CA VAL A 2 8.81 4.66 3.11
C VAL A 2 7.48 5.17 3.67
N ARG A 3 7.43 6.38 4.23
CA ARG A 3 6.22 6.98 4.83
C ARG A 3 5.55 8.01 3.91
N LYS A 4 5.29 7.60 2.68
CA LYS A 4 4.52 8.36 1.69
C LYS A 4 3.59 7.40 0.95
N PRO A 5 2.36 7.80 0.62
CA PRO A 5 1.49 6.97 -0.20
C PRO A 5 1.99 6.95 -1.64
N PHE A 6 1.62 5.90 -2.37
CA PHE A 6 1.77 5.87 -3.82
C PHE A 6 0.68 6.71 -4.49
N HIS A 7 1.06 7.40 -5.57
CA HIS A 7 0.11 7.93 -6.53
C HIS A 7 -0.48 6.76 -7.34
N PRO A 8 -1.80 6.56 -7.36
CA PRO A 8 -2.41 5.36 -7.95
C PRO A 8 -2.10 5.19 -9.43
N ARG A 9 -2.29 6.24 -10.24
CA ARG A 9 -1.92 6.19 -11.67
C ARG A 9 -0.46 5.83 -11.92
N ARG A 10 0.50 6.45 -11.20
CA ARG A 10 1.94 6.16 -11.39
C ARG A 10 2.27 4.72 -11.05
N LEU A 11 1.74 4.22 -9.93
CA LEU A 11 1.96 2.84 -9.51
C LEU A 11 1.39 1.85 -10.53
N TYR A 12 0.17 2.11 -11.03
CA TYR A 12 -0.45 1.27 -12.05
C TYR A 12 0.36 1.23 -13.33
N GLN A 13 0.84 2.38 -13.82
CA GLN A 13 1.71 2.46 -15.00
C GLN A 13 3.02 1.71 -14.78
N ALA A 14 3.65 1.88 -13.61
CA ALA A 14 4.88 1.17 -13.31
C ALA A 14 4.68 -0.37 -13.36
N ILE A 15 3.57 -0.86 -12.82
CA ILE A 15 3.23 -2.29 -12.83
C ILE A 15 2.92 -2.82 -14.23
N THR A 16 2.18 -2.05 -15.04
CA THR A 16 1.58 -2.55 -16.29
C THR A 16 2.35 -2.16 -17.56
N GLU A 17 3.13 -1.09 -17.52
CA GLU A 17 3.79 -0.48 -18.68
C GLU A 17 5.32 -0.38 -18.54
N ASP A 18 5.85 -0.15 -17.32
CA ASP A 18 7.30 0.20 -17.13
C ASP A 18 8.16 -0.93 -16.53
N ASP A 19 7.77 -2.19 -16.71
CA ASP A 19 8.54 -3.37 -16.30
C ASP A 19 8.98 -3.33 -14.82
N LEU A 20 8.14 -2.81 -13.91
CA LEU A 20 8.46 -2.74 -12.48
C LEU A 20 8.82 -4.11 -11.88
N LEU A 21 8.19 -5.17 -12.41
CA LEU A 21 8.31 -6.53 -11.91
C LEU A 21 9.35 -7.37 -12.67
N GLU A 22 10.17 -6.75 -13.53
CA GLU A 22 11.23 -7.47 -14.23
C GLU A 22 12.20 -8.13 -13.23
N GLY A 23 12.45 -9.44 -13.42
CA GLY A 23 13.28 -10.25 -12.52
C GLY A 23 12.63 -10.60 -11.17
N VAL A 24 11.47 -10.01 -10.83
CA VAL A 24 10.74 -10.28 -9.58
C VAL A 24 9.98 -11.61 -9.72
N ILE A 25 10.33 -12.58 -8.88
CA ILE A 25 9.62 -13.86 -8.81
C ILE A 25 8.36 -13.74 -7.97
N ARG A 26 8.48 -13.08 -6.81
CA ARG A 26 7.37 -12.85 -5.89
C ARG A 26 7.59 -11.58 -5.09
N SER A 27 6.50 -10.97 -4.65
CA SER A 27 6.54 -9.84 -3.73
C SER A 27 5.28 -9.80 -2.88
N LYS A 28 5.39 -9.23 -1.69
CA LYS A 28 4.27 -9.10 -0.75
C LYS A 28 4.47 -7.94 0.20
N GLY A 29 3.38 -7.44 0.78
CA GLY A 29 3.46 -6.55 1.92
C GLY A 29 2.30 -5.58 2.02
N ILE A 30 2.50 -4.54 2.83
CA ILE A 30 1.52 -3.48 3.03
C ILE A 30 1.82 -2.31 2.09
N CYS A 31 0.78 -1.86 1.40
CA CYS A 31 0.79 -0.77 0.45
C CYS A 31 -0.14 0.35 0.95
N TRP A 32 0.34 1.58 0.92
CA TRP A 32 -0.49 2.77 1.19
C TRP A 32 -0.76 3.52 -0.12
N LEU A 33 -2.02 3.57 -0.54
CA LEU A 33 -2.45 4.23 -1.78
C LEU A 33 -3.10 5.57 -1.44
N ALA A 34 -2.74 6.63 -2.15
CA ALA A 34 -3.20 8.00 -1.82
C ALA A 34 -4.72 8.16 -1.86
N THR A 35 -5.39 7.49 -2.81
CA THR A 35 -6.86 7.51 -2.99
C THR A 35 -7.62 6.67 -1.97
N ARG A 36 -6.92 5.81 -1.22
CA ARG A 36 -7.50 4.86 -0.27
C ARG A 36 -6.85 5.06 1.09
N HIS A 37 -6.82 6.31 1.54
CA HIS A 37 -5.98 6.77 2.64
C HIS A 37 -6.30 6.10 3.99
N GLU A 38 -7.56 5.74 4.19
CA GLU A 38 -8.14 5.17 5.40
C GLU A 38 -7.82 3.68 5.54
N LEU A 39 -7.45 3.01 4.45
CA LEU A 39 -7.27 1.57 4.41
C LEU A 39 -5.83 1.20 4.03
N ALA A 40 -5.29 0.19 4.70
CA ALA A 40 -4.08 -0.48 4.27
C ALA A 40 -4.40 -1.40 3.08
N GLY A 41 -3.52 -1.46 2.08
CA GLY A 41 -3.62 -2.40 0.98
C GLY A 41 -2.69 -3.60 1.18
N MET A 42 -3.20 -4.82 0.99
CA MET A 42 -2.39 -6.02 0.86
C MET A 42 -1.88 -6.12 -0.57
N TRP A 43 -0.58 -5.93 -0.75
CA TRP A 43 0.12 -6.21 -1.99
C TRP A 43 0.52 -7.68 -2.01
N SER A 44 0.19 -8.40 -3.08
CA SER A 44 0.63 -9.76 -3.32
C SER A 44 0.93 -9.96 -4.80
N GLN A 45 2.10 -10.51 -5.12
CA GLN A 45 2.47 -10.82 -6.50
C GLN A 45 3.25 -12.13 -6.58
N ALA A 46 2.91 -12.91 -7.60
CA ALA A 46 3.59 -14.15 -7.98
C ALA A 46 3.61 -14.27 -9.51
N GLY A 47 4.81 -14.42 -10.09
CA GLY A 47 4.97 -14.40 -11.55
C GLY A 47 4.56 -13.05 -12.14
N GLN A 48 3.60 -13.01 -13.06
CA GLN A 48 3.10 -11.74 -13.62
C GLN A 48 1.78 -11.27 -13.00
N LEU A 49 1.21 -12.06 -12.08
CA LEU A 49 -0.04 -11.70 -11.43
C LEU A 49 0.25 -10.90 -10.17
N ILE A 50 -0.42 -9.76 -10.05
CA ILE A 50 -0.38 -8.89 -8.89
C ILE A 50 -1.82 -8.58 -8.45
N SER A 51 -2.05 -8.61 -7.14
CA SER A 51 -3.27 -8.13 -6.51
C SER A 51 -2.95 -7.07 -5.46
N LEU A 52 -3.92 -6.16 -5.33
CA LEU A 52 -3.93 -5.11 -4.31
C LEU A 52 -5.33 -5.10 -3.68
N GLU A 53 -5.43 -5.70 -2.51
CA GLU A 53 -6.69 -5.97 -1.80
C GLU A 53 -6.77 -5.15 -0.50
N PRO A 54 -7.95 -4.85 0.05
CA PRO A 54 -8.04 -4.17 1.34
C PRO A 54 -7.51 -5.07 2.47
N ALA A 55 -6.72 -4.49 3.38
CA ALA A 55 -6.10 -5.18 4.51
C ALA A 55 -6.59 -4.67 5.88
N GLY A 56 -7.69 -3.92 5.89
CA GLY A 56 -8.24 -3.25 7.08
C GLY A 56 -7.78 -1.81 7.24
N THR A 57 -8.27 -1.17 8.30
CA THR A 57 -7.90 0.20 8.68
C THR A 57 -6.53 0.26 9.33
N TRP A 58 -5.90 1.42 9.26
CA TRP A 58 -4.64 1.68 9.96
C TRP A 58 -4.83 1.70 11.47
N TRP A 59 -3.81 1.28 12.24
CA TRP A 59 -3.89 1.32 13.71
C TRP A 59 -3.99 2.75 14.24
N ALA A 60 -3.51 3.74 13.48
CA ALA A 60 -3.65 5.15 13.81
C ALA A 60 -5.11 5.64 13.85
N ASP A 61 -6.02 4.90 13.21
CA ASP A 61 -7.46 5.21 13.19
C ASP A 61 -8.29 4.28 14.09
N ALA A 62 -7.65 3.25 14.67
CA ALA A 62 -8.34 2.31 15.54
C ALA A 62 -8.67 2.96 16.89
N PRO A 63 -9.88 2.73 17.45
CA PRO A 63 -10.19 3.10 18.83
C PRO A 63 -9.21 2.45 19.82
N ASP A 64 -8.84 3.18 20.87
CA ASP A 64 -7.85 2.72 21.87
C ASP A 64 -8.23 1.39 22.55
N ASP A 65 -9.53 1.12 22.70
CA ASP A 65 -10.10 -0.09 23.30
C ASP A 65 -10.15 -1.30 22.34
N GLU A 66 -9.99 -1.08 21.03
CA GLU A 66 -9.88 -2.14 20.02
C GLU A 66 -8.43 -2.62 19.83
N ILE A 67 -7.43 -1.89 20.34
CA ILE A 67 -6.02 -2.27 20.25
C ILE A 67 -5.69 -3.33 21.31
N PRO A 68 -5.29 -4.56 20.93
CA PRO A 68 -4.90 -5.60 21.89
C PRO A 68 -3.68 -5.18 22.71
N ASP A 69 -3.71 -5.43 24.02
CA ASP A 69 -2.66 -5.01 24.96
C ASP A 69 -1.27 -5.54 24.55
N GLU A 70 -1.21 -6.77 24.05
CA GLU A 70 0.02 -7.40 23.57
C GLU A 70 0.60 -6.75 22.31
N MET A 71 -0.22 -6.03 21.55
CA MET A 71 0.19 -5.34 20.32
C MET A 71 0.56 -3.88 20.56
N ARG A 72 0.12 -3.26 21.68
CA ARG A 72 0.30 -1.82 21.96
C ARG A 72 1.74 -1.36 21.79
N GLU A 73 2.70 -2.07 22.38
CA GLU A 73 4.12 -1.67 22.28
C GLU A 73 4.59 -1.71 20.83
N SER A 74 4.29 -2.79 20.10
CA SER A 74 4.64 -2.93 18.68
C SER A 74 4.03 -1.82 17.82
N ILE A 75 2.75 -1.49 18.05
CA ILE A 75 2.02 -0.44 17.33
C ILE A 75 2.65 0.91 17.63
N ALA A 76 2.97 1.20 18.89
CA ALA A 76 3.63 2.43 19.29
C ALA A 76 4.97 2.62 18.58
N THR A 77 5.75 1.56 18.34
CA THR A 77 7.00 1.66 17.56
C THR A 77 6.80 1.98 16.08
N MET A 78 5.60 1.76 15.54
CA MET A 78 5.26 2.02 14.14
C MET A 78 4.65 3.42 13.93
N MET A 79 4.15 4.06 14.97
CA MET A 79 3.55 5.40 14.89
C MET A 79 4.61 6.48 14.59
N ASP A 80 4.32 7.37 13.64
CA ASP A 80 5.21 8.48 13.28
C ASP A 80 4.47 9.64 12.59
N GLY A 81 4.78 10.86 13.02
CA GLY A 81 4.24 12.09 12.45
C GLY A 81 2.71 12.12 12.36
N ASP A 82 2.21 12.84 11.34
CA ASP A 82 0.79 13.13 11.17
C ASP A 82 -0.04 11.94 10.64
N TYR A 83 0.61 10.88 10.17
CA TYR A 83 -0.04 9.74 9.50
C TYR A 83 0.05 8.42 10.28
N GLY A 84 0.64 8.45 11.49
CA GLY A 84 0.70 7.31 12.39
C GLY A 84 1.46 6.11 11.79
N ASP A 85 0.83 4.95 11.71
CA ASP A 85 1.45 3.72 11.21
C ASP A 85 1.42 3.55 9.68
N ARG A 86 0.79 4.47 8.95
CA ARG A 86 0.72 4.50 7.48
C ARG A 86 2.10 4.49 6.82
N ARG A 87 2.36 3.50 5.98
CA ARG A 87 3.66 3.34 5.29
C ARG A 87 3.60 2.32 4.14
N GLN A 88 4.61 2.39 3.28
CA GLN A 88 4.98 1.31 2.38
C GLN A 88 5.86 0.30 3.13
N GLU A 89 5.46 -0.97 3.10
CA GLU A 89 6.22 -2.09 3.63
C GLU A 89 6.13 -3.28 2.69
N LEU A 90 6.93 -3.24 1.62
CA LEU A 90 6.96 -4.25 0.57
C LEU A 90 8.27 -5.05 0.62
N VAL A 91 8.17 -6.34 0.31
CA VAL A 91 9.29 -7.28 0.17
C VAL A 91 9.26 -7.84 -1.24
N PHE A 92 10.40 -7.82 -1.93
CA PHE A 92 10.57 -8.37 -3.27
C PHE A 92 11.62 -9.48 -3.25
N ILE A 93 11.35 -10.56 -3.99
CA ILE A 93 12.24 -11.71 -4.12
C ILE A 93 12.33 -12.04 -5.60
N GLY A 94 13.55 -12.17 -6.08
CA GLY A 94 13.86 -12.42 -7.48
C GLY A 94 15.29 -12.87 -7.67
N VAL A 95 15.69 -13.05 -8.92
CA VAL A 95 17.04 -13.46 -9.31
C VAL A 95 17.68 -12.27 -10.04
N GLU A 96 18.92 -11.94 -9.66
CA GLU A 96 19.67 -10.81 -10.25
C GLU A 96 18.91 -9.47 -10.21
N LEU A 97 18.08 -9.27 -9.17
CA LEU A 97 17.36 -8.02 -8.98
C LEU A 97 18.33 -6.86 -8.77
N ASP A 98 18.21 -5.84 -9.63
CA ASP A 98 18.77 -4.52 -9.35
C ASP A 98 17.87 -3.82 -8.32
N GLU A 99 18.20 -4.02 -7.04
CA GLU A 99 17.49 -3.43 -5.92
C GLU A 99 17.44 -1.90 -5.98
N THR A 100 18.49 -1.25 -6.49
CA THR A 100 18.55 0.21 -6.61
C THR A 100 17.60 0.71 -7.69
N ALA A 101 17.60 0.07 -8.87
CA ALA A 101 16.68 0.41 -9.94
C ALA A 101 15.22 0.15 -9.55
N LEU A 102 14.93 -0.99 -8.93
CA LEU A 102 13.59 -1.32 -8.43
C LEU A 102 13.10 -0.29 -7.40
N ARG A 103 13.97 0.05 -6.43
CA ARG A 103 13.67 1.10 -5.44
C ARG A 103 13.39 2.44 -6.10
N ALA A 104 14.19 2.85 -7.08
CA ALA A 104 13.98 4.11 -7.79
C ALA A 104 12.65 4.14 -8.56
N LYS A 105 12.25 3.03 -9.22
CA LYS A 105 10.94 2.91 -9.87
C LYS A 105 9.79 3.05 -8.87
N LEU A 106 9.89 2.38 -7.72
CA LEU A 106 8.90 2.51 -6.64
C LEU A 106 8.86 3.94 -6.07
N ASP A 107 10.01 4.53 -5.80
CA ASP A 107 10.10 5.88 -5.23
C ASP A 107 9.51 6.93 -6.18
N ALA A 108 9.65 6.76 -7.50
CA ALA A 108 9.01 7.60 -8.51
C ALA A 108 7.48 7.50 -8.50
N CYS A 109 6.91 6.43 -7.95
CA CYS A 109 5.47 6.26 -7.80
C CYS A 109 4.92 6.95 -6.55
N LEU A 110 5.76 7.37 -5.60
CA LEU A 110 5.32 8.03 -4.37
C LEU A 110 4.76 9.44 -4.66
N LEU A 111 3.93 9.95 -3.74
CA LEU A 111 3.61 11.37 -3.74
C LEU A 111 4.88 12.21 -3.53
N THR A 112 4.99 13.26 -4.33
CA THR A 112 6.00 14.32 -4.15
C THR A 112 5.69 15.15 -2.91
N ASP A 113 6.65 15.95 -2.43
CA ASP A 113 6.41 16.82 -1.27
C ASP A 113 5.29 17.84 -1.53
N VAL A 114 5.15 18.30 -2.77
CA VAL A 114 4.06 19.21 -3.18
C VAL A 114 2.70 18.51 -3.12
N GLU A 115 2.62 17.25 -3.54
CA GLU A 115 1.39 16.46 -3.45
C GLU A 115 1.06 16.09 -2.00
N MET A 116 2.08 15.76 -1.20
CA MET A 116 1.96 15.48 0.23
C MET A 116 1.42 16.69 1.03
N ALA A 117 1.65 17.91 0.55
CA ALA A 117 1.13 19.13 1.17
C ALA A 117 -0.35 19.41 0.85
N GLN A 118 -0.97 18.62 -0.04
CA GLN A 118 -2.39 18.74 -0.35
C GLN A 118 -3.24 18.00 0.70
N ALA A 119 -4.52 18.37 0.81
CA ALA A 119 -5.45 17.67 1.69
C ALA A 119 -5.76 16.27 1.16
N VAL A 120 -6.02 15.32 2.07
CA VAL A 120 -6.45 13.94 1.75
C VAL A 120 -7.67 13.91 0.79
N SER A 121 -8.59 14.88 0.92
CA SER A 121 -9.76 15.01 0.04
C SER A 121 -9.41 15.34 -1.43
N VAL A 122 -8.21 15.87 -1.69
CA VAL A 122 -7.67 16.04 -3.04
C VAL A 122 -7.09 14.72 -3.53
N TRP A 123 -6.35 13.99 -2.70
CA TRP A 123 -5.77 12.69 -3.05
C TRP A 123 -6.85 11.68 -3.44
N ALA A 124 -7.97 11.67 -2.72
CA ALA A 124 -9.15 10.84 -3.00
C ALA A 124 -9.74 11.03 -4.41
N ARG A 125 -9.34 12.09 -5.13
CA ARG A 125 -9.79 12.40 -6.49
C ARG A 125 -8.73 12.15 -7.57
N TYR A 126 -7.56 11.64 -7.22
CA TYR A 126 -6.58 11.21 -8.22
C TYR A 126 -7.16 10.10 -9.10
N ASP A 127 -6.72 10.04 -10.36
CA ASP A 127 -7.08 8.95 -11.28
C ASP A 127 -6.59 7.61 -10.70
N ASP A 128 -7.54 6.76 -10.30
CA ASP A 128 -7.29 5.45 -9.70
C ASP A 128 -7.76 4.33 -10.63
N PRO A 129 -6.85 3.75 -11.43
CA PRO A 129 -7.19 2.67 -12.36
C PRO A 129 -7.24 1.28 -11.68
N PHE A 130 -6.97 1.16 -10.38
CA PHE A 130 -7.07 -0.13 -9.70
C PHE A 130 -8.54 -0.50 -9.45
N PRO A 131 -8.88 -1.81 -9.39
CA PRO A 131 -10.23 -2.26 -9.04
C PRO A 131 -10.71 -1.65 -7.72
N SER A 132 -12.03 -1.39 -7.60
CA SER A 132 -12.60 -0.92 -6.35
C SER A 132 -12.43 -1.97 -5.24
N TRP A 133 -12.27 -1.51 -4.00
CA TRP A 133 -12.29 -2.37 -2.83
C TRP A 133 -13.71 -2.62 -2.29
N ASP A 134 -14.72 -1.96 -2.85
CA ASP A 134 -16.13 -2.12 -2.45
C ASP A 134 -16.71 -3.51 -2.83
N GLU A 135 -16.13 -4.18 -3.82
CA GLU A 135 -16.65 -5.43 -4.40
C GLU A 135 -16.13 -6.70 -3.71
N LEU A 136 -15.27 -6.59 -2.69
CA LEU A 136 -14.61 -7.73 -2.04
C LEU A 136 -15.22 -8.11 -0.68
N VAL A 137 -16.38 -7.56 -0.31
CA VAL A 137 -17.08 -7.84 0.97
C VAL A 137 -18.10 -8.99 0.87
N GLU A 138 -18.34 -9.55 -0.32
CA GLU A 138 -19.29 -10.66 -0.50
C GLU A 138 -18.57 -12.01 -0.75
N ASP A 139 -18.19 -12.76 0.30
CA ASP A 139 -18.33 -14.25 0.27
C ASP A 139 -18.14 -15.03 1.60
N ASP A 140 -18.31 -14.42 2.79
CA ASP A 140 -18.25 -15.18 4.07
C ASP A 140 -19.63 -15.48 4.69
N THR A 141 -20.70 -15.48 3.89
CA THR A 141 -22.05 -15.93 4.32
C THR A 141 -22.55 -17.10 3.48
N ASN A 142 -21.84 -18.22 3.54
CA ASN A 142 -22.45 -19.53 3.24
C ASN A 142 -21.93 -20.61 4.20
N ALA A 143 -22.37 -20.51 5.45
CA ALA A 143 -22.54 -21.68 6.31
C ALA A 143 -24.04 -21.86 6.54
N ASN A 144 -24.65 -22.78 5.77
CA ASN A 144 -25.97 -23.33 6.04
C ASN A 144 -25.81 -24.76 6.56
#